data_AF-A0A0A0DQV6-F1
#
_entry.id   AF-A0A0A0DQV6-F1
#
_cell.length_a   1.000
_cell.length_b   1.000
_cell.length_c   1.000
_cell.angle_alpha   90.00
_cell.angle_beta   90.00
_cell.angle_gamma   90.00
#
_symmetry.space_group_name_H-M   'P 1'
#
loop_
_entity.id
_entity.type
_entity.pdbx_description
1 polymer ?
#
loop_
_entity_poly.entity_id
_entity_poly.type
_entity_poly.pdbx_seq_one_letter_code
_entity_poly.pdbx_strand_id
1 'polypeptide(L)'
;MNPLQRALIEKLGHDHGFEHVLASDSAAVALVSARHAAAAKVVAPPTGGYMVHFAADTPALLPEMNRSFGPQRVGADFVAESEAALATLLRRAAGLARALPSQAAQDYEASVATQLAQLPEGLGGTEVERLVRQRVGQQKFRDAMLDYWGGACAVTGVALPEVLRASHAKPWSECSSDAERLDVFNGFLLVANLDALFDRFLVSFDDGGGLLVSSRIGHAELRQLGFATDLKLHWVTEQHKSYLAWHRARCSDIRSLA
;
A
#
# COMPACT_ATOMS: atom_id res chain seq x y z
N MET A 1 -1.25 14.20 -30.56
CA MET A 1 -0.02 13.41 -30.31
C MET A 1 0.49 12.81 -31.60
N ASN A 2 1.81 12.85 -31.80
CA ASN A 2 2.45 12.17 -32.93
C ASN A 2 2.63 10.66 -32.62
N PRO A 3 2.98 9.81 -33.61
CA PRO A 3 3.17 8.37 -33.39
C PRO A 3 4.23 8.02 -32.33
N LEU A 4 5.32 8.79 -32.25
CA LEU A 4 6.40 8.56 -31.28
C LEU A 4 5.92 8.76 -29.84
N GLN A 5 5.19 9.84 -29.58
CA GLN A 5 4.61 10.14 -28.25
C GLN A 5 3.67 9.02 -27.80
N ARG A 6 2.86 8.47 -28.70
CA ARG A 6 1.95 7.36 -28.39
C ARG A 6 2.72 6.10 -28.03
N ALA A 7 3.67 5.68 -28.87
CA ALA A 7 4.50 4.50 -28.61
C ALA A 7 5.26 4.61 -27.28
N LEU A 8 5.70 5.82 -26.93
CA LEU A 8 6.38 6.07 -25.66
C LEU A 8 5.43 5.93 -24.46
N ILE A 9 4.23 6.49 -24.53
CA ILE A 9 3.21 6.35 -23.49
C ILE A 9 2.81 4.88 -23.32
N GLU A 10 2.60 4.15 -24.41
CA GLU A 10 2.28 2.71 -24.39
C GLU A 10 3.38 1.91 -23.69
N LYS A 11 4.64 2.20 -24.02
CA LYS A 11 5.82 1.56 -23.40
C LYS A 11 5.94 1.91 -21.91
N LEU A 12 5.75 3.17 -21.53
CA LEU A 12 5.72 3.59 -20.12
C LEU A 12 4.56 2.95 -19.35
N GLY A 13 3.38 2.83 -19.96
CA GLY A 13 2.25 2.09 -19.41
C GLY A 13 2.64 0.66 -19.09
N HIS A 14 3.19 -0.03 -20.10
CA HIS A 14 3.59 -1.43 -19.97
C HIS A 14 4.62 -1.65 -18.85
N ASP A 15 5.66 -0.82 -18.82
CA ASP A 15 6.74 -0.92 -17.84
C ASP A 15 6.29 -0.55 -16.41
N HIS A 16 5.16 0.15 -16.25
CA HIS A 16 4.72 0.73 -14.97
C HIS A 16 3.31 0.34 -14.54
N GLY A 17 2.88 -0.86 -14.93
CA GLY A 17 1.72 -1.54 -14.34
C GLY A 17 0.41 -1.36 -15.11
N PHE A 18 0.46 -0.81 -16.32
CA PHE A 18 -0.66 -0.79 -17.26
C PHE A 18 -0.26 -1.47 -18.56
N GLU A 19 -0.19 -2.80 -18.52
CA GLU A 19 0.36 -3.67 -19.57
C GLU A 19 -0.46 -3.73 -20.86
N HIS A 20 -1.71 -3.23 -20.84
CA HIS A 20 -2.63 -3.31 -21.96
C HIS A 20 -3.06 -1.92 -22.45
N VAL A 21 -3.06 -1.74 -23.77
CA VAL A 21 -3.54 -0.53 -24.44
C VAL A 21 -4.95 -0.78 -24.95
N LEU A 22 -5.93 -0.07 -24.38
CA LEU A 22 -7.33 -0.17 -24.79
C LEU A 22 -7.61 0.65 -26.05
N ALA A 23 -7.00 1.83 -26.16
CA ALA A 23 -7.10 2.71 -27.32
C ALA A 23 -5.83 3.57 -27.45
N SER A 24 -5.41 3.85 -28.69
CA SER A 24 -4.27 4.74 -28.98
C SER A 24 -4.54 5.51 -30.26
N ASP A 25 -4.87 6.79 -30.11
CA ASP A 25 -5.16 7.70 -31.22
C ASP A 25 -4.47 9.06 -31.04
N SER A 26 -4.66 9.97 -31.99
CA SER A 26 -4.03 11.29 -31.95
C SER A 26 -4.46 12.15 -30.76
N ALA A 27 -5.59 11.85 -30.12
CA ALA A 27 -6.13 12.58 -28.99
C ALA A 27 -5.67 12.00 -27.64
N ALA A 28 -5.66 10.67 -27.46
CA ALA A 28 -5.27 10.05 -26.20
C ALA A 28 -4.73 8.60 -26.36
N VAL A 29 -4.00 8.14 -25.34
CA VAL A 29 -3.69 6.73 -25.12
C VAL A 29 -4.41 6.28 -23.84
N ALA A 30 -5.24 5.25 -23.94
CA ALA A 30 -5.94 4.64 -22.82
C ALA A 30 -5.25 3.32 -22.43
N LEU A 31 -4.79 3.25 -21.19
CA LEU A 31 -4.03 2.17 -20.62
C LEU A 31 -4.85 1.46 -19.52
N VAL A 32 -4.78 0.14 -19.47
CA VAL A 32 -5.47 -0.72 -18.49
C VAL A 32 -4.53 -1.86 -18.05
N SER A 33 -4.93 -2.59 -17.01
CA SER A 33 -4.16 -3.72 -16.47
C SER A 33 -5.04 -4.96 -16.33
N ALA A 34 -4.44 -6.14 -16.42
CA ALA A 34 -5.06 -7.41 -16.02
C ALA A 34 -4.87 -7.69 -14.51
N ARG A 35 -4.04 -6.90 -13.81
CA ARG A 35 -3.69 -7.09 -12.39
C ARG A 35 -4.45 -6.17 -11.44
N HIS A 36 -5.14 -5.17 -11.97
CA HIS A 36 -5.98 -4.26 -11.19
C HIS A 36 -7.00 -3.54 -12.07
N ALA A 37 -8.09 -3.08 -11.47
CA ALA A 37 -9.18 -2.42 -12.18
C ALA A 37 -8.92 -0.94 -12.57
N ALA A 38 -7.79 -0.35 -12.20
CA ALA A 38 -7.49 1.04 -12.58
C ALA A 38 -7.17 1.17 -14.08
N ALA A 39 -7.64 2.27 -14.67
CA ALA A 39 -7.34 2.72 -16.03
C ALA A 39 -6.68 4.11 -16.00
N ALA A 40 -5.79 4.36 -16.95
CA ALA A 40 -5.13 5.64 -17.12
C ALA A 40 -5.32 6.13 -18.56
N LYS A 41 -5.89 7.33 -18.72
CA LYS A 41 -5.97 8.02 -20.02
C LYS A 41 -4.92 9.11 -20.05
N VAL A 42 -3.97 9.00 -20.97
CA VAL A 42 -2.84 9.92 -21.11
C VAL A 42 -2.98 10.74 -22.38
N VAL A 43 -2.80 12.05 -22.24
CA VAL A 43 -2.78 13.02 -23.34
C VAL A 43 -1.43 13.74 -23.29
N ALA A 44 -0.79 14.00 -24.44
CA ALA A 44 0.38 14.87 -24.53
C ALA A 44 -0.04 16.20 -25.18
N PRO A 45 -0.19 17.28 -24.41
CA PRO A 45 -0.57 18.59 -24.93
C PRO A 45 0.51 19.18 -25.86
N PRO A 46 0.14 20.11 -26.77
CA PRO A 46 1.11 20.81 -27.62
C PRO A 46 2.14 21.62 -26.84
N THR A 47 1.80 22.05 -25.62
CA THR A 47 2.67 22.80 -24.70
C THR A 47 3.78 21.95 -24.07
N GLY A 48 3.80 20.64 -24.32
CA GLY A 48 4.73 19.70 -23.71
C GLY A 48 4.15 19.01 -22.47
N GLY A 49 4.87 18.00 -21.97
CA GLY A 49 4.45 17.16 -20.86
C GLY A 49 3.28 16.23 -21.19
N TYR A 50 2.67 15.70 -20.13
CA TYR A 50 1.60 14.73 -20.16
C TYR A 50 0.52 15.12 -19.15
N MET A 51 -0.74 14.90 -19.53
CA MET A 51 -1.89 14.93 -18.63
C MET A 51 -2.43 13.52 -18.49
N VAL A 52 -2.63 13.08 -17.26
CA VAL A 52 -3.08 11.73 -16.92
C VAL A 52 -4.37 11.81 -16.15
N HIS A 53 -5.41 11.19 -16.69
CA HIS A 53 -6.67 10.97 -16.01
C HIS A 53 -6.75 9.53 -15.52
N PHE A 54 -6.93 9.33 -14.22
CA PHE A 54 -7.11 8.00 -13.63
C PHE A 54 -8.58 7.71 -13.38
N ALA A 55 -9.02 6.51 -13.76
CA ALA A 55 -10.31 5.96 -13.38
C ALA A 55 -10.08 4.65 -12.63
N ALA A 56 -10.84 4.39 -11.56
CA ALA A 56 -10.80 3.12 -10.84
C ALA A 56 -12.13 2.87 -10.15
N ASP A 57 -12.44 1.59 -9.93
CA ASP A 57 -13.66 1.15 -9.26
C ASP A 57 -13.68 1.48 -7.77
N THR A 58 -12.50 1.70 -7.18
CA THR A 58 -12.37 2.11 -5.78
C THR A 58 -12.31 3.63 -5.64
N PRO A 59 -13.16 4.24 -4.77
CA PRO A 59 -13.10 5.67 -4.52
C PRO A 59 -11.82 6.11 -3.77
N ALA A 60 -11.03 5.16 -3.24
CA ALA A 60 -9.82 5.45 -2.47
C ALA A 60 -8.59 5.79 -3.33
N LEU A 61 -8.56 5.41 -4.62
CA LEU A 61 -7.37 5.62 -5.46
C LEU A 61 -7.03 7.10 -5.63
N LEU A 62 -8.01 7.93 -6.01
CA LEU A 62 -7.77 9.36 -6.29
C LEU A 62 -7.34 10.14 -5.04
N PRO A 63 -7.96 9.98 -3.85
CA PRO A 63 -7.45 10.55 -2.61
C PRO A 63 -5.98 10.18 -2.30
N GLU A 64 -5.59 8.91 -2.50
CA GLU A 64 -4.22 8.47 -2.23
C GLU A 64 -3.20 8.94 -3.27
N MET A 65 -3.62 9.04 -4.54
CA MET A 65 -2.83 9.70 -5.57
C MET A 65 -2.63 11.19 -5.26
N ASN A 66 -3.68 11.88 -4.81
CA ASN A 66 -3.61 13.29 -4.43
C ASN A 66 -2.72 13.51 -3.20
N ARG A 67 -2.62 12.54 -2.28
CA ARG A 67 -1.66 12.61 -1.17
C ARG A 67 -0.22 12.62 -1.66
N SER A 68 0.08 11.84 -2.68
CA SER A 68 1.43 11.68 -3.23
C SER A 68 1.79 12.78 -4.24
N PHE A 69 0.80 13.29 -5.00
CA PHE A 69 1.01 14.17 -6.15
C PHE A 69 0.05 15.36 -6.19
N GLY A 70 -0.40 15.84 -5.02
CA GLY A 70 -1.30 16.99 -4.91
C GLY A 70 -0.82 18.23 -5.67
N PRO A 71 0.47 18.61 -5.60
CA PRO A 71 1.01 19.75 -6.37
C PRO A 71 0.90 19.58 -7.89
N GLN A 72 0.86 18.34 -8.40
CA GLN A 72 0.75 18.02 -9.81
C GLN A 72 -0.70 17.91 -10.29
N ARG A 73 -1.69 18.08 -9.40
CA ARG A 73 -3.10 17.91 -9.75
C ARG A 73 -3.68 19.19 -10.37
N VAL A 74 -4.29 19.06 -11.54
CA VAL A 74 -5.00 20.13 -12.26
C VAL A 74 -6.41 19.65 -12.56
N GLY A 75 -7.39 20.15 -11.80
CA GLY A 75 -8.77 19.68 -11.87
C GLY A 75 -8.89 18.19 -11.50
N ALA A 76 -9.36 17.37 -12.44
CA ALA A 76 -9.47 15.92 -12.27
C ALA A 76 -8.21 15.15 -12.68
N ASP A 77 -7.24 15.83 -13.29
CA ASP A 77 -6.08 15.19 -13.93
C ASP A 77 -4.79 15.45 -13.16
N PHE A 78 -3.77 14.64 -13.44
CA PHE A 78 -2.40 14.80 -12.95
C PHE A 78 -1.48 15.19 -14.10
N VAL A 79 -0.58 16.13 -13.85
CA VAL A 79 0.39 16.61 -14.83
C VAL A 79 1.75 15.95 -14.58
N ALA A 80 2.37 15.47 -15.66
CA ALA A 80 3.74 15.00 -15.67
C ALA A 80 4.56 15.79 -16.69
N GLU A 81 5.59 16.49 -16.22
CA GLU A 81 6.44 17.33 -17.07
C GLU A 81 7.48 16.54 -17.88
N SER A 82 7.69 15.27 -17.53
CA SER A 82 8.66 14.39 -18.16
C SER A 82 8.17 12.94 -18.20
N GLU A 83 8.85 12.12 -18.99
CA GLU A 83 8.63 10.67 -19.04
C GLU A 83 8.87 10.00 -17.69
N ALA A 84 9.88 10.46 -16.94
CA ALA A 84 10.15 9.98 -15.59
C ALA A 84 9.03 10.35 -14.62
N ALA A 85 8.45 11.54 -14.72
CA ALA A 85 7.30 11.93 -13.91
C ALA A 85 6.06 11.09 -14.28
N LEU A 86 5.83 10.84 -15.57
CA LEU A 86 4.74 9.97 -16.03
C LEU A 86 4.92 8.53 -15.52
N ALA A 87 6.13 7.99 -15.60
CA ALA A 87 6.49 6.69 -15.05
C ALA A 87 6.18 6.59 -13.55
N THR A 88 6.55 7.61 -12.78
CA THR A 88 6.28 7.66 -11.33
C THR A 88 4.78 7.71 -11.03
N LEU A 89 4.00 8.51 -11.77
CA LEU A 89 2.53 8.56 -11.63
C LEU A 89 1.89 7.21 -11.92
N LEU A 90 2.24 6.59 -13.06
CA LEU A 90 1.68 5.30 -13.47
C LEU A 90 2.03 4.21 -12.45
N ARG A 91 3.31 4.10 -12.07
CA ARG A 91 3.76 3.11 -11.08
C ARG A 91 3.03 3.25 -9.75
N ARG A 92 2.86 4.48 -9.26
CA ARG A 92 2.18 4.74 -7.98
C ARG A 92 0.70 4.42 -8.06
N ALA A 93 0.03 4.80 -9.15
CA ALA A 93 -1.37 4.47 -9.37
C ALA A 93 -1.59 2.95 -9.44
N ALA A 94 -0.73 2.24 -10.18
CA ALA A 94 -0.79 0.78 -10.28
C ALA A 94 -0.56 0.08 -8.93
N GLY A 95 0.42 0.55 -8.14
CA GLY A 95 0.65 0.06 -6.78
C GLY A 95 -0.56 0.24 -5.89
N LEU A 96 -1.11 1.45 -5.81
CA LEU A 96 -2.31 1.73 -5.03
C LEU A 96 -3.52 0.91 -5.50
N ALA A 97 -3.70 0.73 -6.82
CA ALA A 97 -4.80 -0.04 -7.38
C ALA A 97 -4.74 -1.54 -7.01
N ARG A 98 -3.54 -2.11 -6.82
CA ARG A 98 -3.37 -3.49 -6.31
C ARG A 98 -3.55 -3.57 -4.79
N ALA A 99 -3.07 -2.56 -4.08
CA ALA A 99 -3.05 -2.55 -2.61
C ALA A 99 -4.42 -2.29 -1.98
N LEU A 100 -5.28 -1.51 -2.65
CA LEU A 100 -6.56 -1.10 -2.08
C LEU A 100 -7.58 -2.27 -2.04
N PRO A 101 -8.49 -2.30 -1.04
CA PRO A 101 -9.07 -3.53 -0.49
C PRO A 101 -9.85 -4.44 -1.44
N SER A 102 -10.35 -3.92 -2.58
CA SER A 102 -11.11 -4.74 -3.52
C SER A 102 -10.24 -5.74 -4.30
N GLN A 103 -8.97 -5.41 -4.59
CA GLN A 103 -8.11 -6.26 -5.42
C GLN A 103 -7.34 -7.29 -4.60
N ALA A 104 -6.76 -6.87 -3.46
CA ALA A 104 -5.97 -7.77 -2.60
C ALA A 104 -6.74 -9.01 -2.11
N ALA A 105 -8.03 -8.84 -1.80
CA ALA A 105 -8.90 -9.94 -1.38
C ALA A 105 -9.21 -10.93 -2.52
N GLN A 106 -9.43 -10.43 -3.75
CA GLN A 106 -9.68 -11.28 -4.92
C GLN A 106 -8.44 -12.12 -5.27
N ASP A 107 -7.27 -11.46 -5.28
CA ASP A 107 -6.03 -12.14 -5.60
C ASP A 107 -5.71 -13.22 -4.54
N TYR A 108 -6.08 -12.98 -3.28
CA TYR A 108 -5.91 -13.92 -2.17
C TYR A 108 -6.62 -15.24 -2.42
N GLU A 109 -7.92 -15.20 -2.67
CA GLU A 109 -8.71 -16.42 -2.91
C GLU A 109 -8.18 -17.21 -4.11
N ALA A 110 -7.81 -16.53 -5.20
CA ALA A 110 -7.22 -17.18 -6.37
C ALA A 110 -5.89 -17.89 -6.06
N SER A 111 -5.05 -17.28 -5.22
CA SER A 111 -3.75 -17.86 -4.84
C SER A 111 -3.89 -19.00 -3.85
N VAL A 112 -4.83 -18.91 -2.91
CA VAL A 112 -5.17 -20.00 -2.00
C VAL A 112 -5.67 -21.20 -2.80
N ALA A 113 -6.64 -21.00 -3.70
CA ALA A 113 -7.18 -22.07 -4.55
C ALA A 113 -6.08 -22.76 -5.38
N THR A 114 -5.16 -21.98 -5.96
CA THR A 114 -4.04 -22.51 -6.74
C THR A 114 -3.09 -23.36 -5.87
N GLN A 115 -2.74 -22.89 -4.67
CA GLN A 115 -1.82 -23.64 -3.79
C GLN A 115 -2.47 -24.90 -3.21
N LEU A 116 -3.76 -24.86 -2.88
CA LEU A 116 -4.49 -26.03 -2.42
C LEU A 116 -4.59 -27.11 -3.52
N ALA A 117 -4.78 -26.70 -4.78
CA ALA A 117 -4.81 -27.62 -5.92
C ALA A 117 -3.46 -28.30 -6.21
N GLN A 118 -2.35 -27.74 -5.72
CA GLN A 118 -1.00 -28.29 -5.89
C GLN A 118 -0.56 -29.19 -4.71
N LEU A 119 -1.40 -29.37 -3.69
CA LEU A 119 -1.07 -30.23 -2.56
C LEU A 119 -1.03 -31.71 -3.00
N PRO A 120 -0.05 -32.51 -2.53
CA PRO A 120 -0.04 -33.94 -2.80
C PRO A 120 -1.28 -34.64 -2.24
N GLU A 121 -1.70 -35.71 -2.89
CA GLU A 121 -2.82 -36.53 -2.42
C GLU A 121 -2.55 -37.04 -0.99
N GLY A 122 -3.54 -36.89 -0.11
CA GLY A 122 -3.45 -37.28 1.30
C GLY A 122 -2.89 -36.23 2.26
N LEU A 123 -2.37 -35.10 1.76
CA LEU A 123 -1.98 -33.94 2.58
C LEU A 123 -3.09 -32.87 2.70
N GLY A 124 -4.31 -33.18 2.26
CA GLY A 124 -5.48 -32.33 2.41
C GLY A 124 -6.06 -32.35 3.83
N GLY A 125 -6.67 -31.25 4.26
CA GLY A 125 -7.32 -31.15 5.57
C GLY A 125 -7.41 -29.71 6.07
N THR A 126 -8.27 -29.47 7.06
CA THR A 126 -8.58 -28.12 7.58
C THR A 126 -7.36 -27.40 8.15
N GLU A 127 -6.43 -28.11 8.81
CA GLU A 127 -5.20 -27.50 9.36
C GLU A 127 -4.20 -27.12 8.27
N VAL A 128 -4.04 -27.96 7.23
CA VAL A 128 -3.16 -27.64 6.10
C VAL A 128 -3.72 -26.45 5.33
N GLU A 129 -5.04 -26.42 5.11
CA GLU A 129 -5.69 -25.27 4.49
C GLU A 129 -5.48 -23.99 5.31
N ARG A 130 -5.64 -24.04 6.64
CA ARG A 130 -5.42 -22.90 7.53
C ARG A 130 -3.98 -22.36 7.43
N LEU A 131 -2.98 -23.24 7.39
CA LEU A 131 -1.57 -22.86 7.23
C LEU A 131 -1.29 -22.24 5.85
N VAL A 132 -1.84 -22.80 4.78
CA VAL A 132 -1.73 -22.25 3.42
C VAL A 132 -2.36 -20.86 3.36
N ARG A 133 -3.59 -20.72 3.84
CA ARG A 133 -4.31 -19.44 3.92
C ARG A 133 -3.51 -18.39 4.69
N GLN A 134 -3.02 -18.72 5.89
CA GLN A 134 -2.21 -17.79 6.67
C GLN A 134 -0.94 -17.36 5.93
N ARG A 135 -0.20 -18.31 5.33
CA ARG A 135 1.04 -18.00 4.59
C ARG A 135 0.78 -17.10 3.38
N VAL A 136 -0.19 -17.47 2.54
CA VAL A 136 -0.55 -16.70 1.33
C VAL A 136 -1.05 -15.31 1.71
N GLY A 137 -1.88 -15.26 2.74
CA GLY A 137 -2.48 -14.03 3.22
C GLY A 137 -1.46 -13.05 3.79
N GLN A 138 -0.53 -13.52 4.62
CA GLN A 138 0.56 -12.71 5.16
C GLN A 138 1.47 -12.18 4.04
N GLN A 139 1.78 -13.00 3.04
CA GLN A 139 2.58 -12.55 1.90
C GLN A 139 1.85 -11.47 1.09
N LYS A 140 0.55 -11.65 0.81
CA LYS A 140 -0.24 -10.65 0.07
C LYS A 140 -0.41 -9.36 0.84
N PHE A 141 -0.66 -9.44 2.14
CA PHE A 141 -0.71 -8.26 3.00
C PHE A 141 0.62 -7.49 2.96
N ARG A 142 1.75 -8.21 3.00
CA ARG A 142 3.07 -7.61 2.85
C ARG A 142 3.25 -6.90 1.50
N ASP A 143 2.88 -7.56 0.41
CA ASP A 143 3.01 -6.98 -0.93
C ASP A 143 2.11 -5.74 -1.08
N ALA A 144 0.88 -5.81 -0.59
CA ALA A 144 -0.05 -4.67 -0.55
C ALA A 144 0.47 -3.51 0.32
N MET A 145 1.12 -3.80 1.45
CA MET A 145 1.75 -2.78 2.30
C MET A 145 2.94 -2.09 1.61
N LEU A 146 3.78 -2.84 0.90
CA LEU A 146 4.85 -2.28 0.07
C LEU A 146 4.27 -1.35 -1.00
N ASP A 147 3.22 -1.77 -1.69
CA ASP A 147 2.56 -0.96 -2.69
C ASP A 147 1.88 0.30 -2.08
N TYR A 148 1.17 0.18 -0.95
CA TYR A 148 0.46 1.29 -0.29
C TYR A 148 1.41 2.34 0.28
N TRP A 149 2.47 1.93 0.99
CA TRP A 149 3.46 2.84 1.58
C TRP A 149 4.58 3.26 0.62
N GLY A 150 4.53 2.84 -0.64
CA GLY A 150 5.51 3.22 -1.66
C GLY A 150 6.90 2.63 -1.42
N GLY A 151 6.95 1.45 -0.79
CA GLY A 151 8.18 0.72 -0.49
C GLY A 151 9.00 1.31 0.66
N ALA A 152 8.44 2.23 1.44
CA ALA A 152 9.13 2.93 2.51
C ALA A 152 8.44 2.75 3.88
N CYS A 153 9.22 2.78 4.95
CA CYS A 153 8.66 2.73 6.30
C CYS A 153 7.72 3.92 6.55
N ALA A 154 6.53 3.62 7.10
CA ALA A 154 5.48 4.56 7.45
C ALA A 154 5.90 5.64 8.46
N VAL A 155 7.01 5.44 9.17
CA VAL A 155 7.51 6.34 10.24
C VAL A 155 8.87 6.92 9.88
N THR A 156 9.83 6.10 9.46
CA THR A 156 11.22 6.53 9.26
C THR A 156 11.56 6.88 7.82
N GLY A 157 10.68 6.55 6.86
CA GLY A 157 10.94 6.72 5.43
C GLY A 157 12.00 5.78 4.84
N VAL A 158 12.57 4.85 5.63
CA VAL A 158 13.54 3.87 5.15
C VAL A 158 12.94 3.03 4.02
N ALA A 159 13.55 3.08 2.84
CA ALA A 159 13.08 2.40 1.62
C ALA A 159 13.97 1.20 1.25
N LEU A 160 14.24 0.33 2.23
CA LEU A 160 15.01 -0.90 2.07
C LEU A 160 14.10 -2.11 2.40
N PRO A 161 13.43 -2.73 1.41
CA PRO A 161 12.38 -3.73 1.63
C PRO A 161 12.77 -4.89 2.56
N GLU A 162 14.04 -5.27 2.59
CA GLU A 162 14.61 -6.37 3.38
C GLU A 162 14.45 -6.14 4.88
N VAL A 163 14.54 -4.89 5.33
CA VAL A 163 14.40 -4.50 6.75
C VAL A 163 12.98 -4.10 7.13
N LEU A 164 12.07 -4.01 6.16
CA LEU A 164 10.68 -3.65 6.36
C LEU A 164 9.83 -4.87 6.71
N ARG A 165 8.82 -4.66 7.54
CA ARG A 165 7.84 -5.64 8.02
C ARG A 165 6.44 -5.04 7.91
N ALA A 166 5.49 -5.84 7.44
CA ALA A 166 4.10 -5.45 7.37
C ALA A 166 3.45 -5.83 8.70
N SER A 167 3.20 -4.84 9.54
CA SER A 167 2.74 -5.03 10.92
C SER A 167 1.24 -4.77 11.00
N HIS A 168 0.46 -5.74 11.47
CA HIS A 168 -0.98 -5.58 11.67
C HIS A 168 -1.27 -4.76 12.93
N ALA A 169 -2.24 -3.85 12.86
CA ALA A 169 -2.76 -3.17 14.06
C ALA A 169 -3.74 -4.08 14.82
N LYS A 170 -4.66 -4.73 14.12
CA LYS A 170 -5.46 -5.84 14.65
C LYS A 170 -4.85 -7.16 14.14
N PRO A 171 -4.25 -7.99 15.01
CA PRO A 171 -3.53 -9.20 14.60
C PRO A 171 -4.38 -10.14 13.76
N TRP A 172 -3.72 -10.84 12.83
CA TRP A 172 -4.34 -11.79 11.88
C TRP A 172 -5.33 -12.76 12.52
N SER A 173 -4.98 -13.30 13.70
CA SER A 173 -5.80 -14.27 14.45
C SER A 173 -7.06 -13.67 15.05
N GLU A 174 -7.10 -12.35 15.24
CA GLU A 174 -8.23 -11.63 15.83
C GLU A 174 -9.11 -10.94 14.78
N CYS A 175 -8.67 -10.88 13.52
CA CYS A 175 -9.48 -10.44 12.39
C CYS A 175 -10.67 -11.39 12.16
N SER A 176 -11.84 -10.78 11.96
CA SER A 176 -13.13 -11.43 11.75
C SER A 176 -13.35 -11.91 10.32
N SER A 177 -12.59 -11.39 9.36
CA SER A 177 -12.71 -11.72 7.94
C SER A 177 -11.35 -11.59 7.22
N ASP A 178 -11.24 -12.22 6.05
CA ASP A 178 -10.09 -12.04 5.16
C ASP A 178 -9.99 -10.62 4.60
N ALA A 179 -11.13 -9.90 4.50
CA ALA A 179 -11.14 -8.48 4.18
C ALA A 179 -10.36 -7.67 5.23
N GLU A 180 -10.59 -7.87 6.53
CA GLU A 180 -9.80 -7.19 7.59
C GLU A 180 -8.33 -7.63 7.61
N ARG A 181 -8.03 -8.89 7.27
CA ARG A 181 -6.65 -9.42 7.27
C ARG A 181 -5.79 -8.84 6.15
N LEU A 182 -6.42 -8.50 5.04
CA LEU A 182 -5.78 -8.00 3.81
C LEU A 182 -5.99 -6.49 3.62
N ASP A 183 -6.73 -5.84 4.52
CA ASP A 183 -6.95 -4.40 4.50
C ASP A 183 -5.65 -3.67 4.83
N VAL A 184 -5.11 -2.91 3.87
CA VAL A 184 -3.89 -2.10 4.06
C VAL A 184 -4.04 -1.03 5.15
N PHE A 185 -5.26 -0.66 5.53
CA PHE A 185 -5.49 0.25 6.65
C PHE A 185 -5.38 -0.43 8.02
N ASN A 186 -5.36 -1.77 8.07
CA ASN A 186 -5.17 -2.56 9.28
C ASN A 186 -3.69 -2.75 9.65
N GLY A 187 -2.85 -1.76 9.40
CA GLY A 187 -1.44 -1.87 9.77
C GLY A 187 -0.55 -0.81 9.15
N PHE A 188 0.75 -1.06 9.28
CA PHE A 188 1.79 -0.17 8.78
C PHE A 188 2.99 -0.95 8.25
N LEU A 189 3.68 -0.39 7.27
CA LEU A 189 4.99 -0.88 6.86
C LEU A 189 6.07 -0.28 7.78
N LEU A 190 6.68 -1.09 8.62
CA LEU A 190 7.57 -0.64 9.69
C LEU A 190 8.97 -1.24 9.54
N VAL A 191 9.99 -0.53 10.03
CA VAL A 191 11.31 -1.14 10.26
C VAL A 191 11.23 -2.16 11.40
N ALA A 192 12.07 -3.19 11.37
CA ALA A 192 11.96 -4.37 12.24
C ALA A 192 11.87 -4.07 13.75
N ASN A 193 12.55 -3.04 14.25
CA ASN A 193 12.45 -2.61 15.65
C ASN A 193 11.09 -1.99 15.98
N LEU A 194 10.53 -1.12 15.11
CA LEU A 194 9.20 -0.55 15.29
C LEU A 194 8.11 -1.63 15.21
N ASP A 195 8.23 -2.52 14.24
CA ASP A 195 7.34 -3.68 14.08
C ASP A 195 7.29 -4.52 15.35
N ALA A 196 8.45 -4.92 15.89
CA ALA A 196 8.52 -5.73 17.10
C ALA A 196 7.92 -5.03 18.34
N LEU A 197 8.01 -3.70 18.42
CA LEU A 197 7.37 -2.95 19.51
C LEU A 197 5.86 -2.80 19.31
N PHE A 198 5.43 -2.54 18.08
CA PHE A 198 4.03 -2.35 17.73
C PHE A 198 3.24 -3.65 17.92
N ASP A 199 3.69 -4.75 17.33
CA ASP A 199 3.07 -6.09 17.45
C ASP A 199 2.93 -6.56 18.91
N ARG A 200 3.83 -6.11 19.79
CA ARG A 200 3.81 -6.43 21.23
C ARG A 200 3.05 -5.42 22.09
N PHE A 201 2.34 -4.47 21.48
CA PHE A 201 1.60 -3.40 22.15
C PHE A 201 2.46 -2.53 23.08
N LEU A 202 3.76 -2.43 22.78
CA LEU A 202 4.70 -1.59 23.54
C LEU A 202 4.77 -0.17 22.98
N VAL A 203 4.42 0.01 21.70
CA VAL A 203 4.19 1.33 21.09
C VAL A 203 2.90 1.31 20.28
N SER A 204 2.29 2.47 20.11
CA SER A 204 1.13 2.68 19.24
C SER A 204 1.20 4.08 18.63
N PHE A 205 0.21 4.47 17.85
CA PHE A 205 0.08 5.84 17.35
C PHE A 205 -1.26 6.46 17.78
N ASP A 206 -1.27 7.77 18.02
CA ASP A 206 -2.51 8.54 18.17
C ASP A 206 -3.19 8.78 16.82
N ASP A 207 -4.36 9.43 16.83
CA ASP A 207 -5.13 9.69 15.59
C ASP A 207 -4.46 10.72 14.66
N GLY A 208 -3.49 11.49 15.17
CA GLY A 208 -2.62 12.38 14.39
C GLY A 208 -1.35 11.69 13.89
N GLY A 209 -1.12 10.43 14.26
CA GLY A 209 0.05 9.64 13.91
C GLY A 209 1.25 9.82 14.85
N GLY A 210 1.12 10.55 15.95
CA GLY A 210 2.18 10.70 16.95
C GLY A 210 2.48 9.40 17.68
N LEU A 211 3.76 9.08 17.91
CA LEU A 211 4.17 7.87 18.62
C LEU A 211 3.76 7.91 20.09
N LEU A 212 3.09 6.85 20.53
CA LEU A 212 2.74 6.58 21.92
C LEU A 212 3.59 5.41 22.42
N VAL A 213 4.18 5.53 23.61
CA VAL A 213 5.12 4.54 24.14
C VAL A 213 4.65 4.03 25.50
N SER A 214 4.75 2.72 25.69
CA SER A 214 4.51 2.05 26.97
C SER A 214 5.49 2.54 28.03
N SER A 215 5.00 2.76 29.25
CA SER A 215 5.83 3.11 30.40
C SER A 215 6.89 2.06 30.76
N ARG A 216 6.78 0.86 30.17
CA ARG A 216 7.76 -0.24 30.30
C ARG A 216 9.06 -0.01 29.51
N ILE A 217 9.08 0.94 28.57
CA ILE A 217 10.29 1.28 27.82
C ILE A 217 10.88 2.56 28.40
N GLY A 218 12.07 2.46 28.97
CA GLY A 218 12.79 3.62 29.47
C GLY A 218 13.41 4.47 28.35
N HIS A 219 13.78 5.71 28.69
CA HIS A 219 14.42 6.62 27.73
C HIS A 219 15.78 6.11 27.22
N ALA A 220 16.50 5.31 28.01
CA ALA A 220 17.76 4.72 27.58
C ALA A 220 17.54 3.70 26.47
N GLU A 221 16.55 2.80 26.64
CA GLU A 221 16.15 1.79 25.67
C GLU A 221 15.63 2.44 24.39
N LEU A 222 14.79 3.48 24.48
CA LEU A 222 14.32 4.23 23.30
C LEU A 222 15.48 4.78 22.47
N ARG A 223 16.48 5.40 23.13
CA ARG A 223 17.68 5.91 22.45
C ARG A 223 18.50 4.79 21.79
N GLN A 224 18.68 3.66 22.48
CA GLN A 224 19.39 2.51 21.93
C GLN A 224 18.67 1.88 20.74
N LEU A 225 17.34 1.91 20.74
CA LEU A 225 16.51 1.45 19.62
C LEU A 225 16.41 2.47 18.49
N GLY A 226 16.99 3.66 18.63
CA GLY A 226 16.99 4.72 17.63
C GLY A 226 15.68 5.52 17.56
N PHE A 227 14.87 5.50 18.62
CA PHE A 227 13.61 6.24 18.68
C PHE A 227 13.81 7.64 19.25
N ALA A 228 13.72 8.64 18.37
CA ALA A 228 13.60 10.03 18.76
C ALA A 228 12.17 10.32 19.26
N THR A 229 12.02 11.38 20.05
CA THR A 229 10.73 11.75 20.67
C THR A 229 9.71 12.33 19.70
N ASP A 230 10.10 12.63 18.47
CA ASP A 230 9.30 13.28 17.43
C ASP A 230 8.85 12.32 16.31
N LEU A 231 9.05 11.01 16.48
CA LEU A 231 8.62 10.03 15.51
C LEU A 231 7.09 10.04 15.35
N LYS A 232 6.66 10.08 14.10
CA LYS A 232 5.25 10.04 13.73
C LYS A 232 5.05 9.30 12.41
N LEU A 233 3.84 8.82 12.20
CA LEU A 233 3.43 8.32 10.90
C LEU A 233 3.47 9.47 9.88
N HIS A 234 3.97 9.17 8.67
CA HIS A 234 3.96 10.12 7.56
C HIS A 234 2.55 10.54 7.17
N TRP A 235 1.57 9.65 7.32
CA TRP A 235 0.16 9.96 7.22
C TRP A 235 -0.71 8.99 8.00
N VAL A 236 -1.91 9.45 8.35
CA VAL A 236 -3.02 8.63 8.89
C VAL A 236 -4.27 8.98 8.10
N THR A 237 -5.12 7.98 7.86
CA THR A 237 -6.43 8.15 7.21
C THR A 237 -7.54 7.77 8.17
N GLU A 238 -8.80 8.17 7.88
CA GLU A 238 -9.95 7.75 8.69
C GLU A 238 -10.06 6.22 8.80
N GLN A 239 -9.71 5.48 7.74
CA GLN A 239 -9.76 4.02 7.77
C GLN A 239 -8.75 3.39 8.74
N HIS A 240 -7.59 4.03 8.97
CA HIS A 240 -6.61 3.55 9.95
C HIS A 240 -7.10 3.70 11.40
N LYS A 241 -7.95 4.70 11.67
CA LYS A 241 -8.28 5.11 13.05
C LYS A 241 -9.02 4.03 13.84
N SER A 242 -9.91 3.27 13.20
CA SER A 242 -10.63 2.16 13.87
C SER A 242 -9.66 1.07 14.33
N TYR A 243 -8.70 0.70 13.49
CA TYR A 243 -7.67 -0.29 13.83
C TYR A 243 -6.67 0.25 14.86
N LEU A 244 -6.26 1.51 14.76
CA LEU A 244 -5.42 2.15 15.78
C LEU A 244 -6.14 2.25 17.13
N ALA A 245 -7.43 2.57 17.15
CA ALA A 245 -8.23 2.58 18.37
C ALA A 245 -8.30 1.18 19.00
N TRP A 246 -8.50 0.14 18.18
CA TRP A 246 -8.44 -1.25 18.64
C TRP A 246 -7.06 -1.59 19.24
N HIS A 247 -5.99 -1.23 18.54
CA HIS A 247 -4.61 -1.50 18.96
C HIS A 247 -4.28 -0.78 20.28
N ARG A 248 -4.65 0.49 20.43
CA ARG A 248 -4.49 1.25 21.68
C ARG A 248 -5.26 0.64 22.84
N ALA A 249 -6.45 0.08 22.61
CA ALA A 249 -7.21 -0.58 23.66
C ALA A 249 -6.53 -1.85 24.21
N ARG A 250 -5.59 -2.45 23.46
CA ARG A 250 -4.73 -3.55 23.92
C ARG A 250 -3.47 -3.10 24.65
N CYS A 251 -3.14 -1.82 24.58
CA CYS A 251 -1.98 -1.23 25.26
C CYS A 251 -2.38 -0.82 26.69
N SER A 252 -1.79 -1.43 27.71
CA SER A 252 -2.17 -1.16 29.11
C SER A 252 -1.70 0.19 29.66
N ASP A 253 -0.62 0.74 29.12
CA ASP A 253 0.16 1.80 29.79
C ASP A 253 0.93 2.71 28.81
N ILE A 254 0.33 3.05 27.66
CA ILE A 254 0.92 3.95 26.66
C ILE A 254 0.67 5.43 26.99
N ARG A 255 1.69 6.27 26.75
CA ARG A 255 1.63 7.73 26.88
C ARG A 255 2.33 8.39 25.69
N SER A 256 1.99 9.65 25.43
CA SER A 256 2.77 10.47 24.49
C SER A 256 4.17 10.73 25.06
N LEU A 257 5.17 10.84 24.20
CA LEU A 257 6.57 11.14 24.54
C LEU A 257 6.81 12.63 24.89
N ALA A 258 5.76 13.45 24.96
CA ALA A 258 5.82 14.88 25.28
C ALA A 258 6.13 15.17 26.74
#